data_AF-A0A151RP69-F1
#
_entry.id   AF-A0A151RP69-F1
#
_cell.length_a   1.000
_cell.length_b   1.000
_cell.length_c   1.000
_cell.angle_alpha   90.00
_cell.angle_beta   90.00
_cell.angle_gamma   90.00
#
_symmetry.space_group_name_H-M   'P 1'
#
loop_
_entity.id
_entity.type
_entity.pdbx_description
1 polymer ?
#
loop_
_entity_poly.entity_id
_entity_poly.type
_entity_poly.pdbx_seq_one_letter_code
_entity_poly.pdbx_strand_id
1 'polypeptide(L)' 'ADRRRRPLEFEEGEHVFFRVALITGLGRAVMAKKLTSRFIGPYQILLRVGLVAYQLALPPILSNLHYVFHVS' A
#
# COMPACT_ATOMS: atom_id res chain seq x y z
N ALA A 1 19.37 10.69 2.64
CA ALA A 1 18.97 10.67 1.22
C ALA A 1 19.24 9.27 0.67
N ASP A 2 18.18 8.51 0.38
CA ASP A 2 18.27 7.07 0.07
C ASP A 2 18.67 6.86 -1.40
N ARG A 3 19.90 6.43 -1.65
CA ARG A 3 20.54 6.35 -2.98
C ARG A 3 20.10 5.14 -3.82
N ARG A 4 18.93 4.54 -3.57
CA ARG A 4 18.52 3.26 -4.18
C ARG A 4 17.06 3.19 -4.65
N ARG A 5 16.42 4.31 -5.00
CA ARG A 5 15.11 4.27 -5.67
C ARG A 5 15.32 3.94 -7.14
N ARG A 6 15.04 2.69 -7.53
CA ARG A 6 14.71 2.38 -8.93
C ARG A 6 13.30 2.91 -9.20
N PRO A 7 12.99 3.45 -10.37
CA PRO A 7 11.60 3.65 -10.76
C PRO A 7 10.92 2.28 -10.72
N LEU A 8 10.06 2.07 -9.73
CA LEU A 8 9.31 0.84 -9.58
C LEU A 8 8.00 1.03 -10.33
N GLU A 9 7.96 0.49 -11.54
CA GLU A 9 6.76 0.39 -12.33
C GLU A 9 6.14 -0.97 -12.09
N PHE A 10 4.83 -0.98 -11.90
CA PHE A 10 4.07 -2.21 -11.72
C PHE A 10 3.06 -2.35 -12.84
N GLU A 11 2.75 -3.60 -13.18
CA GLU A 11 1.74 -3.94 -14.18
C GLU A 11 0.40 -4.33 -13.53
N GLU A 12 -0.67 -4.30 -14.31
CA GLU A 12 -1.98 -4.79 -13.88
C GLU A 12 -1.91 -6.28 -13.56
N GLY A 13 -2.47 -6.68 -12.42
CA GLY A 13 -2.39 -8.06 -11.92
C GLY A 13 -1.19 -8.34 -11.00
N GLU A 14 -0.22 -7.43 -10.89
CA GLU A 14 0.83 -7.57 -9.88
C GLU A 14 0.31 -7.30 -8.46
N HIS A 15 1.03 -7.84 -7.48
CA HIS A 15 0.66 -7.74 -6.07
C HIS A 15 1.63 -6.82 -5.33
N VAL A 16 1.08 -5.83 -4.63
CA VAL A 16 1.84 -4.85 -3.84
C VAL A 16 1.45 -4.88 -2.38
N PHE A 17 2.40 -4.58 -1.51
CA PHE A 17 2.16 -4.50 -0.08
C PHE A 17 1.91 -3.07 0.38
N PHE A 18 0.83 -2.84 1.13
CA PHE A 18 0.51 -1.50 1.63
C PHE A 18 1.31 -1.17 2.89
N ARG A 19 2.14 -0.12 2.86
CA ARG A 19 2.85 0.32 4.07
C ARG A 19 1.92 1.14 4.96
N VAL A 20 1.71 0.68 6.19
CA VAL A 20 0.92 1.42 7.17
C VAL A 20 1.84 2.30 8.00
N ALA A 21 1.58 3.59 8.00
CA ALA A 21 2.17 4.49 8.99
C ALA A 21 1.40 4.34 10.30
N LEU A 22 2.14 4.23 11.42
CA LEU A 22 1.61 4.08 12.80
C LEU A 22 0.59 5.16 13.23
N ILE A 23 0.43 6.21 12.43
CA ILE A 23 -0.32 7.44 12.72
C ILE A 23 -1.74 7.44 12.14
N THR A 24 -2.08 6.50 11.25
CA THR A 24 -3.41 6.47 10.64
C THR A 24 -4.38 5.88 11.65
N GLY A 25 -5.29 6.72 12.16
CA GLY A 25 -6.30 6.42 13.18
C GLY A 25 -7.37 5.40 12.77
N LEU A 26 -6.99 4.32 12.09
CA LEU A 26 -7.77 3.10 11.88
C LEU A 26 -7.76 2.26 13.18
N GLY A 27 -8.10 2.92 14.30
CA GLY A 27 -8.35 2.35 15.62
C GLY A 27 -7.37 1.27 16.13
N ARG A 28 -6.20 1.64 16.67
CA ARG A 28 -5.39 0.83 17.62
C ARG A 28 -4.86 -0.56 17.18
N ALA A 29 -5.18 -1.07 15.99
CA ALA A 29 -5.08 -2.51 15.69
C ALA A 29 -4.03 -2.92 14.63
N VAL A 30 -2.93 -2.20 14.50
CA VAL A 30 -1.65 -2.85 14.16
C VAL A 30 -0.78 -2.76 15.40
N MET A 31 -1.24 -3.40 16.48
CA MET A 31 -0.57 -3.36 17.78
C MET A 31 0.90 -3.67 17.59
N ALA A 32 1.73 -2.68 17.91
CA ALA A 32 3.17 -2.73 17.94
C ALA A 32 3.64 -3.77 18.98
N LYS A 33 3.53 -5.06 18.66
CA LYS A 33 4.20 -6.14 19.38
C LYS A 33 5.60 -6.30 18.82
N LYS A 34 6.43 -5.27 19.00
CA LYS A 34 7.91 -5.20 18.87
C LYS A 34 8.57 -5.67 17.53
N LEU A 35 7.87 -6.42 16.66
CA LEU A 35 8.30 -7.03 15.39
C LEU A 35 7.14 -7.11 14.37
N THR A 36 6.10 -6.29 14.45
CA THR A 36 5.02 -6.32 13.45
C THR A 36 5.50 -5.75 12.11
N SER A 37 5.20 -6.49 11.03
CA SER A 37 5.46 -6.00 9.67
C SER A 37 4.76 -4.66 9.46
N ARG A 38 5.50 -3.67 8.96
CA ARG A 38 4.96 -2.33 8.61
C ARG A 38 4.07 -2.36 7.37
N PHE A 39 3.84 -3.54 6.82
CA PHE A 39 3.14 -3.76 5.57
C PHE A 39 1.94 -4.68 5.78
N ILE A 40 0.76 -4.24 5.32
CA ILE A 40 -0.46 -5.05 5.27
C ILE A 40 -0.57 -5.62 3.86
N GLY A 41 -0.76 -6.94 3.77
CA GLY A 41 -1.41 -7.68 2.68
C GLY A 41 -0.83 -7.49 1.26
N PRO A 42 -0.73 -8.56 0.46
CA PRO A 42 -0.58 -8.37 -0.98
C PRO A 42 -1.93 -7.93 -1.56
N TYR A 43 -1.98 -6.75 -2.16
CA TYR A 43 -3.13 -6.23 -2.90
C TYR A 43 -2.84 -6.25 -4.38
N GLN A 44 -3.78 -6.78 -5.16
CA GLN A 44 -3.67 -6.80 -6.60
C GLN A 44 -3.89 -5.39 -7.17
N ILE A 45 -3.03 -5.00 -8.12
CA ILE A 45 -3.24 -3.80 -8.93
C ILE A 45 -4.31 -4.11 -9.95
N LEU A 46 -5.40 -3.36 -9.89
CA LEU A 46 -6.51 -3.44 -10.84
C LEU A 46 -6.25 -2.59 -12.08
N LEU A 47 -5.69 -1.40 -11.91
CA LEU A 47 -5.46 -0.46 -13.00
C LEU A 47 -4.26 0.44 -12.71
N ARG A 48 -3.47 0.74 -13.75
CA ARG A 48 -2.46 1.82 -13.71
C ARG A 48 -3.12 3.14 -14.10
N VAL A 49 -3.35 4.02 -13.12
CA VAL A 49 -3.97 5.34 -13.31
C VAL A 49 -2.97 6.38 -13.80
N GLY A 50 -1.68 6.22 -13.46
CA GLY A 50 -0.61 7.09 -13.93
C GLY A 50 0.77 6.47 -13.73
N LEU A 51 1.82 7.24 -14.04
CA LEU A 51 3.21 6.76 -13.95
C LEU A 51 3.55 6.18 -12.56
N VAL A 52 2.98 6.74 -11.50
CA VAL A 52 3.20 6.35 -10.11
C VAL A 52 1.91 6.08 -9.34
N ALA A 53 0.75 6.11 -10.01
CA ALA A 53 -0.56 6.01 -9.39
C ALA A 53 -1.27 4.73 -9.82
N TYR A 54 -1.63 3.89 -8.86
CA TYR A 54 -2.20 2.56 -9.11
C TYR A 54 -3.47 2.38 -8.30
N GLN A 55 -4.49 1.79 -8.93
CA GLN A 55 -5.71 1.38 -8.26
C GLN A 55 -5.56 -0.04 -7.72
N LEU A 56 -5.81 -0.24 -6.42
CA LEU A 56 -5.68 -1.53 -5.75
C LEU A 56 -7.03 -2.16 -5.43
N ALA A 57 -7.06 -3.50 -5.45
CA ALA A 57 -8.17 -4.30 -4.96
C ALA A 57 -8.19 -4.30 -3.42
N LEU A 58 -8.72 -3.23 -2.83
CA LEU A 58 -8.85 -3.14 -1.37
C LEU A 58 -10.03 -3.98 -0.85
N PRO A 59 -9.84 -4.70 0.27
CA PRO A 59 -10.93 -5.41 0.93
C PRO A 59 -11.94 -4.42 1.51
N PRO A 60 -13.22 -4.80 1.67
CA PRO A 60 -14.27 -3.91 2.15
C PRO A 60 -13.97 -3.26 3.52
N ILE A 61 -13.17 -3.91 4.37
CA ILE A 61 -12.74 -3.37 5.66
C ILE A 61 -11.83 -2.15 5.56
N LEU A 62 -11.21 -1.94 4.40
CA LEU A 62 -10.37 -0.80 4.04
C LEU A 62 -11.05 0.09 2.98
N SER A 63 -12.35 -0.07 2.73
CA SER A 63 -13.11 0.73 1.76
C SER A 63 -13.18 2.22 2.12
N ASN A 64 -12.87 2.58 3.38
CA ASN A 64 -12.72 3.96 3.82
C ASN A 64 -11.40 4.60 3.34
N LEU A 65 -10.45 3.82 2.82
CA LEU A 65 -9.23 4.32 2.20
C LEU A 65 -9.45 4.57 0.71
N HIS A 66 -8.77 5.58 0.16
CA HIS A 66 -8.75 5.81 -1.27
C HIS A 66 -8.17 4.58 -1.99
N TYR A 67 -8.83 4.14 -3.07
CA TYR A 67 -8.41 2.97 -3.85
C TYR A 67 -7.20 3.25 -4.76
N VAL A 68 -6.87 4.52 -5.00
CA VAL A 68 -5.69 4.94 -5.78
C VAL A 68 -4.55 5.31 -4.84
N PHE A 69 -3.39 4.68 -5.04
CA PHE A 69 -2.20 4.91 -4.25
C PHE A 69 -1.01 5.35 -5.09
N HIS A 70 -0.19 6.20 -4.50
CA HIS A 70 1.10 6.58 -5.06
C HIS A 70 2.20 5.64 -4.56
N VAL A 71 2.92 5.01 -5.50
CA VAL A 71 4.13 4.24 -5.21
C VAL A 71 5.33 5.19 -5.28
N SER A 72 6.19 5.19 -4.26
CA SER A 72 7.34 6.11 -4.12
C SER A 72 8.65 5.40 -3.87
#